data_AF-A0A7L4RGL1-F1
#
_entry.id   AF-A0A7L4RGL1-F1
#
_cell.length_a   1.000
_cell.length_b   1.000
_cell.length_c   1.000
_cell.angle_alpha   90.00
_cell.angle_beta   90.00
_cell.angle_gamma   90.00
#
_symmetry.space_group_name_H-M   'P 1'
#
loop_
_entity.id
_entity.type
_entity.pdbx_description
1 polymer ?
#
loop_
_entity_poly.entity_id
_entity_poly.type
_entity_poly.pdbx_seq_one_letter_code
_entity_poly.pdbx_strand_id
1 'polypeptide(L)'
;MLSAEEICELKRIHHSLEKRMEKIEKNQLSAIVKLSERLKELMADIESMREKEKNMWNPDLNTRIKISKKGIKLSKELNYFVMEVASEFEKSNIPEDAGKRFMSVAKLIKDNRMDPAKKEFEYFEEIIELSKRYEKTEEEMKEKDRILKREQVRIEKILAEMSELEKETVDLGKILSYENLLKNLEKLEKLRETYIHSLLSEPVVELLEDIEKYSLKDYCQALPGKEEMAELKEFFSEYPAFGKCNVNQLCEFFEYSEKKLSHICPETSRFRRLVVGNKNLFETILSLEKTTFLAVDDENEKVMDFYAEMIEGAQEIVEQIRQLRKEKYSYREEYEKNKKIEKRKEELSKYSKKELEAELRDIEHLLELLHSNHP
;
A
#
# COMPACT_ATOMS: atom_id res chain seq x y z
N MET A 1 -20.95 -3.36 12.66
CA MET A 1 -21.15 -4.77 12.25
C MET A 1 -22.59 -4.90 11.81
N LEU A 2 -22.84 -5.63 10.72
CA LEU A 2 -24.19 -6.04 10.33
C LEU A 2 -24.70 -7.03 11.38
N SER A 3 -25.93 -6.85 11.86
CA SER A 3 -26.50 -7.78 12.85
C SER A 3 -27.41 -8.82 12.19
N ALA A 4 -27.54 -9.98 12.82
CA ALA A 4 -28.52 -10.99 12.42
C ALA A 4 -29.95 -10.43 12.47
N GLU A 5 -30.23 -9.54 13.42
CA GLU A 5 -31.53 -8.86 13.56
C GLU A 5 -31.85 -7.99 12.34
N GLU A 6 -30.88 -7.20 11.86
CA GLU A 6 -31.02 -6.36 10.67
C GLU A 6 -31.31 -7.21 9.42
N ILE A 7 -30.61 -8.33 9.23
CA ILE A 7 -30.84 -9.24 8.09
C ILE A 7 -32.20 -9.91 8.20
N CYS A 8 -32.59 -10.39 9.39
CA CYS A 8 -33.92 -10.98 9.61
C CYS A 8 -35.04 -9.96 9.36
N GLU A 9 -34.88 -8.71 9.80
CA GLU A 9 -35.86 -7.66 9.56
C GLU A 9 -36.01 -7.35 8.06
N LEU A 10 -34.88 -7.18 7.35
CA LEU A 10 -34.90 -6.97 5.90
C LEU A 10 -35.57 -8.12 5.16
N LYS A 11 -35.31 -9.37 5.56
CA LYS A 11 -35.97 -10.54 4.98
C LYS A 11 -37.45 -10.61 5.27
N ARG A 12 -37.88 -10.26 6.49
CA ARG A 12 -39.31 -10.17 6.83
C ARG A 12 -40.01 -9.10 6.01
N ILE A 13 -39.37 -7.94 5.81
CA ILE A 13 -39.89 -6.87 4.95
C ILE A 13 -39.99 -7.37 3.51
N HIS A 14 -38.91 -7.95 2.97
CA HIS A 14 -38.88 -8.50 1.61
C HIS A 14 -39.98 -9.54 1.41
N HIS A 15 -40.10 -10.52 2.31
CA HIS A 15 -41.11 -11.58 2.25
C HIS A 15 -42.54 -11.04 2.36
N SER A 16 -42.76 -10.04 3.22
CA SER A 16 -44.06 -9.37 3.36
C SER A 16 -44.44 -8.63 2.08
N LEU A 17 -43.49 -7.92 1.46
CA LEU A 17 -43.68 -7.25 0.18
C LEU A 17 -43.93 -8.26 -0.95
N GLU A 18 -43.14 -9.33 -1.01
CA GLU A 18 -43.30 -10.42 -1.97
C GLU A 18 -44.70 -11.04 -1.87
N LYS A 19 -45.17 -11.39 -0.67
CA LYS A 19 -46.55 -11.90 -0.46
C LYS A 19 -47.64 -10.92 -0.84
N ARG A 20 -47.44 -9.62 -0.60
CA ARG A 20 -48.40 -8.59 -1.03
C ARG A 20 -48.44 -8.48 -2.55
N MET A 21 -47.30 -8.73 -3.19
CA MET A 21 -47.13 -8.71 -4.64
C MET A 21 -47.50 -10.03 -5.31
N GLU A 22 -47.50 -11.18 -4.62
CA GLU A 22 -47.86 -12.53 -5.14
C GLU A 22 -49.24 -12.58 -5.80
N LYS A 23 -50.16 -11.67 -5.43
CA LYS A 23 -51.47 -11.52 -6.08
C LYS A 23 -51.37 -11.05 -7.54
N ILE A 24 -50.20 -10.55 -7.93
CA ILE A 24 -49.81 -10.14 -9.28
C ILE A 24 -48.66 -11.05 -9.68
N GLU A 25 -48.82 -11.85 -10.73
CA GLU A 25 -47.73 -12.73 -11.14
C GLU A 25 -46.45 -11.91 -11.42
N LYS A 26 -45.28 -12.40 -10.97
CA LYS A 26 -44.00 -11.67 -11.01
C LYS A 26 -43.60 -11.20 -12.42
N ASN A 27 -44.01 -11.96 -13.44
CA ASN A 27 -43.89 -11.66 -14.87
C ASN A 27 -44.86 -10.56 -15.37
N GLN A 28 -45.97 -10.33 -14.68
CA GLN A 28 -47.01 -9.35 -15.05
C GLN A 28 -46.82 -7.99 -14.35
N LEU A 29 -46.20 -7.99 -13.17
CA LEU A 29 -45.96 -6.80 -12.36
C LEU A 29 -45.27 -5.67 -13.15
N SER A 30 -44.24 -5.98 -13.93
CA SER A 30 -43.49 -4.97 -14.71
C SER A 30 -44.38 -4.23 -15.70
N ALA A 31 -45.26 -4.95 -16.40
CA ALA A 31 -46.20 -4.36 -17.34
C ALA A 31 -47.26 -3.50 -16.62
N ILE A 32 -47.78 -3.97 -15.48
CA ILE A 32 -48.72 -3.21 -14.66
C ILE A 32 -48.08 -1.92 -14.16
N VAL A 33 -46.91 -1.97 -13.52
CA VAL A 33 -46.22 -0.78 -13.00
C VAL A 33 -45.98 0.25 -14.11
N LYS A 34 -45.48 -0.19 -15.27
CA LYS A 34 -45.24 0.69 -16.43
C LYS A 34 -46.52 1.36 -16.91
N LEU A 35 -47.61 0.61 -17.06
CA LEU A 35 -48.91 1.15 -17.48
C LEU A 35 -49.48 2.10 -16.41
N SER A 36 -49.33 1.76 -15.13
CA SER A 36 -49.76 2.59 -14.01
C SER A 36 -49.01 3.93 -13.98
N GLU A 37 -47.68 3.93 -14.12
CA GLU A 37 -46.90 5.18 -14.15
C GLU A 37 -47.28 6.05 -15.35
N ARG A 38 -47.42 5.45 -16.54
CA ARG A 38 -47.89 6.16 -17.74
C ARG A 38 -49.28 6.77 -17.55
N LEU A 39 -50.21 6.03 -16.95
CA LEU A 39 -51.56 6.52 -16.68
C LEU A 39 -51.56 7.65 -15.64
N LYS A 40 -50.71 7.56 -14.60
CA LYS A 40 -50.54 8.60 -13.58
C LYS A 40 -50.10 9.93 -14.19
N GLU A 41 -49.08 9.89 -15.05
CA GLU A 41 -48.59 11.07 -15.77
C GLU A 41 -49.69 11.67 -16.65
N LEU A 42 -50.38 10.81 -17.42
CA LEU A 42 -51.44 11.23 -18.33
C LEU A 42 -52.63 11.85 -17.58
N MET A 43 -53.00 11.28 -16.42
CA MET A 43 -54.05 11.81 -15.53
C MET A 43 -53.68 13.22 -15.03
N ALA A 44 -52.45 13.40 -14.56
CA ALA A 44 -51.97 14.70 -14.09
C ALA A 44 -51.96 15.76 -15.21
N ASP A 45 -51.55 15.38 -16.42
CA ASP A 45 -51.54 16.28 -17.57
C ASP A 45 -52.95 16.70 -18.02
N ILE A 46 -53.89 15.75 -18.04
CA ILE A 46 -55.30 15.99 -18.36
C ILE A 46 -55.95 16.87 -17.30
N GLU A 47 -55.69 16.60 -16.02
CA GLU A 47 -56.21 17.41 -14.91
C GLU A 47 -55.67 18.84 -14.97
N SER A 48 -54.36 19.02 -15.09
CA SER A 48 -53.73 20.34 -15.22
C SER A 48 -54.26 21.12 -16.42
N MET A 49 -54.52 20.44 -17.54
CA MET A 49 -55.11 21.06 -18.73
C MET A 49 -56.54 21.54 -18.46
N ARG A 50 -57.38 20.69 -17.85
CA ARG A 50 -58.76 21.03 -17.49
C ARG A 50 -58.84 22.16 -16.46
N GLU A 51 -57.93 22.18 -15.50
CA GLU A 51 -57.84 23.25 -14.50
C GLU A 51 -57.45 24.59 -15.16
N LYS A 52 -56.48 24.58 -16.08
CA LYS A 52 -56.13 25.77 -16.88
C LYS A 52 -57.31 26.26 -17.72
N GLU A 53 -58.10 25.37 -18.30
CA GLU A 53 -59.31 25.74 -19.04
C GLU A 53 -60.38 26.38 -18.14
N LYS A 54 -60.60 25.83 -16.94
CA LYS A 54 -61.56 26.36 -15.95
C LYS A 54 -61.15 27.71 -15.36
N ASN A 55 -59.85 27.91 -15.12
CA ASN A 55 -59.34 29.11 -14.44
C ASN A 55 -59.16 30.33 -15.37
N MET A 56 -59.35 30.17 -16.68
CA MET A 56 -59.22 31.27 -17.65
C MET A 56 -60.57 31.93 -17.93
N TRP A 57 -60.79 33.12 -17.37
CA TRP A 57 -61.92 33.96 -17.75
C TRP A 57 -61.61 34.70 -19.05
N ASN A 58 -62.25 34.29 -20.14
CA ASN A 58 -62.19 34.90 -21.47
C ASN A 58 -60.76 34.98 -22.11
N PRO A 59 -60.05 33.85 -22.28
CA PRO A 59 -58.71 33.82 -22.89
C PRO A 59 -58.73 34.29 -24.34
N ASP A 60 -57.59 34.82 -24.83
CA ASP A 60 -57.43 35.19 -26.23
C ASP A 60 -57.60 33.98 -27.19
N LEU A 61 -57.89 34.25 -28.46
CA LEU A 61 -58.16 33.21 -29.46
C LEU A 61 -57.00 32.23 -29.62
N ASN A 62 -55.76 32.73 -29.56
CA ASN A 62 -54.55 31.91 -29.71
C ASN A 62 -54.40 30.91 -28.55
N THR A 63 -54.75 31.32 -27.34
CA THR A 63 -54.68 30.49 -26.14
C THR A 63 -55.78 29.46 -26.14
N ARG A 64 -57.00 29.79 -26.57
CA ARG A 64 -58.07 28.81 -26.81
C ARG A 64 -57.66 27.74 -27.80
N ILE A 65 -57.03 28.13 -28.92
CA ILE A 65 -56.52 27.20 -29.93
C ILE A 65 -55.43 26.30 -29.33
N LYS A 66 -54.50 26.84 -28.53
CA LYS A 66 -53.44 26.05 -27.88
C LYS A 66 -54.00 25.04 -26.88
N ILE A 67 -54.95 25.44 -26.02
CA ILE A 67 -55.60 24.56 -25.04
C ILE A 67 -56.37 23.46 -25.76
N SER A 68 -57.18 23.81 -26.77
CA SER A 68 -57.92 22.83 -27.56
C SER A 68 -57.00 21.82 -28.27
N LYS A 69 -55.90 22.29 -28.89
CA LYS A 69 -54.88 21.40 -29.49
C LYS A 69 -54.24 20.48 -28.46
N LYS A 70 -53.92 20.98 -27.25
CA LYS A 70 -53.38 20.15 -26.16
C LYS A 70 -54.42 19.11 -25.69
N GLY A 71 -55.69 19.50 -25.55
CA GLY A 71 -56.78 18.58 -25.18
C GLY A 71 -57.00 17.48 -26.21
N ILE A 72 -57.00 17.81 -27.51
CA ILE A 72 -57.08 16.81 -28.60
C ILE A 72 -55.88 15.86 -28.55
N LYS A 73 -54.67 16.38 -28.30
CA LYS A 73 -53.46 15.57 -28.19
C LYS A 73 -53.56 14.59 -27.00
N LEU A 74 -53.90 15.07 -25.81
CA LEU A 74 -54.05 14.22 -24.62
C LEU A 74 -55.16 13.18 -24.77
N SER A 75 -56.26 13.52 -25.45
CA SER A 75 -57.33 12.56 -25.79
C SER A 75 -56.83 11.45 -26.72
N LYS A 76 -55.98 11.76 -27.70
CA LYS A 76 -55.31 10.75 -28.53
C LYS A 76 -54.35 9.89 -27.72
N GLU A 77 -53.56 10.49 -26.83
CA GLU A 77 -52.64 9.76 -25.94
C GLU A 77 -53.39 8.79 -25.00
N LEU A 78 -54.56 9.19 -24.50
CA LEU A 78 -55.43 8.30 -23.73
C LEU A 78 -56.02 7.15 -24.56
N ASN A 79 -56.33 7.40 -25.84
CA ASN A 79 -56.73 6.32 -26.75
C ASN A 79 -55.57 5.36 -27.05
N TYR A 80 -54.35 5.87 -27.22
CA TYR A 80 -53.17 5.04 -27.38
C TYR A 80 -52.87 4.22 -26.13
N PHE A 81 -53.04 4.79 -24.94
CA PHE A 81 -52.93 4.06 -23.68
C PHE A 81 -53.94 2.90 -23.62
N VAL A 82 -55.20 3.13 -24.00
CA VAL A 82 -56.23 2.07 -24.07
C VAL A 82 -55.83 0.95 -25.04
N MET A 83 -55.27 1.29 -26.21
CA MET A 83 -54.77 0.29 -27.17
C MET A 83 -53.57 -0.48 -26.60
N GLU A 84 -52.69 0.17 -25.86
CA GLU A 84 -51.55 -0.46 -25.20
C GLU A 84 -52.00 -1.44 -24.11
N VAL A 85 -52.97 -1.05 -23.26
CA VAL A 85 -53.58 -1.94 -22.26
C VAL A 85 -54.18 -3.19 -22.93
N ALA A 86 -54.91 -3.01 -24.04
CA ALA A 86 -55.46 -4.14 -24.80
C ALA A 86 -54.36 -5.05 -25.36
N SER A 87 -53.29 -4.46 -25.90
CA SER A 87 -52.14 -5.20 -26.42
C SER A 87 -51.41 -6.00 -25.34
N GLU A 88 -51.19 -5.42 -24.16
CA GLU A 88 -50.55 -6.11 -23.03
C GLU A 88 -51.45 -7.20 -22.44
N PHE A 89 -52.77 -7.00 -22.47
CA PHE A 89 -53.74 -8.05 -22.10
C PHE A 89 -53.73 -9.22 -23.09
N GLU A 90 -53.74 -8.97 -24.40
CA GLU A 90 -53.66 -10.01 -25.44
C GLU A 90 -52.38 -10.85 -25.35
N LYS A 91 -51.27 -10.22 -24.96
CA LYS A 91 -49.99 -10.89 -24.71
C LYS A 91 -49.93 -11.65 -23.38
N SER A 92 -51.00 -11.61 -22.57
CA SER A 92 -51.04 -12.17 -21.21
C SER A 92 -50.01 -11.56 -20.25
N ASN A 93 -49.57 -10.33 -20.51
CA ASN A 93 -48.63 -9.60 -19.66
C ASN A 93 -49.33 -8.87 -18.50
N ILE A 94 -50.66 -8.74 -18.54
CA ILE A 94 -51.46 -8.23 -17.43
C ILE A 94 -52.70 -9.12 -17.20
N PRO A 95 -53.16 -9.27 -15.95
CA PRO A 95 -54.36 -10.04 -15.65
C PRO A 95 -55.64 -9.29 -16.06
N GLU A 96 -56.72 -10.03 -16.27
CA GLU A 96 -58.01 -9.49 -16.71
C GLU A 96 -58.56 -8.41 -15.77
N ASP A 97 -58.41 -8.58 -14.46
CA ASP A 97 -58.86 -7.59 -13.47
C ASP A 97 -58.10 -6.27 -13.60
N ALA A 98 -56.77 -6.32 -13.79
CA ALA A 98 -55.96 -5.13 -14.00
C ALA A 98 -56.33 -4.43 -15.31
N GLY A 99 -56.51 -5.19 -16.40
CA GLY A 99 -56.97 -4.66 -17.69
C GLY A 99 -58.33 -3.95 -17.56
N LYS A 100 -59.31 -4.58 -16.89
CA LYS A 100 -60.63 -3.99 -16.62
C LYS A 100 -60.55 -2.68 -15.83
N ARG A 101 -59.72 -2.64 -14.78
CA ARG A 101 -59.51 -1.44 -13.95
C ARG A 101 -58.87 -0.30 -14.75
N PHE A 102 -57.81 -0.58 -15.53
CA PHE A 102 -57.19 0.43 -16.40
C PHE A 102 -58.20 1.02 -17.39
N MET A 103 -59.03 0.17 -18.00
CA MET A 103 -60.07 0.58 -18.94
C MET A 103 -61.16 1.43 -18.26
N SER A 104 -61.54 1.07 -17.03
CA SER A 104 -62.51 1.84 -16.24
C SER A 104 -61.99 3.23 -15.88
N VAL A 105 -60.74 3.33 -15.40
CA VAL A 105 -60.08 4.63 -15.13
C VAL A 105 -60.04 5.47 -16.42
N ALA A 106 -59.60 4.90 -17.54
CA ALA A 106 -59.55 5.60 -18.82
C ALA A 106 -60.94 6.09 -19.28
N LYS A 107 -61.99 5.29 -19.07
CA LYS A 107 -63.38 5.67 -19.35
C LYS A 107 -63.83 6.83 -18.47
N LEU A 108 -63.58 6.77 -17.17
CA LEU A 108 -63.92 7.86 -16.23
C LEU A 108 -63.20 9.17 -16.60
N ILE A 109 -61.95 9.09 -17.04
CA ILE A 109 -61.21 10.25 -17.56
C ILE A 109 -61.92 10.81 -18.80
N LYS A 110 -62.30 9.97 -19.78
CA LYS A 110 -63.03 10.39 -20.99
C LYS A 110 -64.37 11.05 -20.67
N ASP A 111 -65.08 10.54 -19.67
CA ASP A 111 -66.37 11.05 -19.20
C ASP A 111 -66.24 12.33 -18.34
N ASN A 112 -65.05 12.94 -18.27
CA ASN A 112 -64.73 14.12 -17.45
C ASN A 112 -64.92 13.92 -15.93
N ARG A 113 -64.88 12.68 -15.44
CA ARG A 113 -65.05 12.32 -14.02
C ARG A 113 -63.69 12.04 -13.37
N MET A 114 -62.92 13.09 -13.08
CA MET A 114 -61.56 12.95 -12.57
C MET A 114 -61.49 12.41 -11.13
N ASP A 115 -62.34 12.87 -10.21
CA ASP A 115 -62.28 12.38 -8.81
C ASP A 115 -62.59 10.88 -8.69
N PRO A 116 -63.61 10.33 -9.39
CA PRO A 116 -63.80 8.89 -9.44
C PRO A 116 -62.63 8.14 -10.12
N ALA A 117 -62.03 8.71 -11.17
CA ALA A 117 -60.89 8.11 -11.84
C ALA A 117 -59.67 8.01 -10.90
N LYS A 118 -59.42 9.04 -10.08
CA LYS A 118 -58.38 9.03 -9.04
C LYS A 118 -58.61 7.95 -8.01
N LYS A 119 -59.83 7.85 -7.46
CA LYS A 119 -60.19 6.81 -6.50
C LYS A 119 -59.98 5.40 -7.05
N GLU A 120 -60.33 5.17 -8.31
CA GLU A 120 -60.12 3.87 -8.93
C GLU A 120 -58.63 3.61 -9.25
N PHE A 121 -57.85 4.66 -9.48
CA PHE A 121 -56.41 4.61 -9.70
C PHE A 121 -55.59 4.36 -8.42
N GLU A 122 -56.12 4.63 -7.23
CA GLU A 122 -55.46 4.36 -5.93
C GLU A 122 -54.93 2.93 -5.81
N TYR A 123 -55.65 1.94 -6.39
CA TYR A 123 -55.21 0.55 -6.49
C TYR A 123 -53.83 0.41 -7.17
N PHE A 124 -53.63 1.13 -8.26
CA PHE A 124 -52.37 1.11 -9.03
C PHE A 124 -51.28 1.95 -8.37
N GLU A 125 -51.64 3.00 -7.64
CA GLU A 125 -50.67 3.75 -6.83
C GLU A 125 -50.04 2.88 -5.74
N GLU A 126 -50.84 2.07 -5.05
CA GLU A 126 -50.34 1.10 -4.06
C GLU A 126 -49.36 0.10 -4.71
N ILE A 127 -49.66 -0.39 -5.92
CA ILE A 127 -48.78 -1.32 -6.64
C ILE A 127 -47.44 -0.65 -7.01
N ILE A 128 -47.45 0.59 -7.50
CA ILE A 128 -46.23 1.34 -7.81
C ILE A 128 -45.38 1.50 -6.54
N GLU A 129 -46.01 1.87 -5.42
CA GLU A 129 -45.30 2.07 -4.15
C GLU A 129 -44.70 0.77 -3.62
N LEU A 130 -45.45 -0.34 -3.69
CA LEU A 130 -44.97 -1.65 -3.29
C LEU A 130 -43.79 -2.13 -4.14
N SER A 131 -43.86 -1.94 -5.47
CA SER A 131 -42.76 -2.28 -6.38
C SER A 131 -41.49 -1.51 -6.03
N LYS A 132 -41.59 -0.19 -5.80
CA LYS A 132 -40.44 0.65 -5.43
C LYS A 132 -39.82 0.23 -4.10
N ARG A 133 -40.65 -0.09 -3.11
CA ARG A 133 -40.19 -0.59 -1.80
C ARG A 133 -39.51 -1.95 -1.94
N TYR A 134 -40.08 -2.85 -2.73
CA TYR A 134 -39.52 -4.18 -2.97
C TYR A 134 -38.16 -4.11 -3.67
N GLU A 135 -38.05 -3.34 -4.75
CA GLU A 135 -36.78 -3.13 -5.48
C GLU A 135 -35.70 -2.56 -4.56
N LYS A 136 -36.05 -1.54 -3.76
CA LYS A 136 -35.12 -0.95 -2.79
C LYS A 136 -34.64 -1.99 -1.76
N THR A 137 -35.54 -2.79 -1.19
CA THR A 137 -35.17 -3.84 -0.24
C THR A 137 -34.32 -4.93 -0.91
N GLU A 138 -34.60 -5.29 -2.17
CA GLU A 138 -33.79 -6.25 -2.92
C GLU A 138 -32.36 -5.72 -3.19
N GLU A 139 -32.23 -4.44 -3.55
CA GLU A 139 -30.94 -3.77 -3.68
C GLU A 139 -30.16 -3.72 -2.36
N GLU A 140 -30.84 -3.39 -1.26
CA GLU A 140 -30.24 -3.40 0.09
C GLU A 140 -29.72 -4.79 0.46
N MET A 141 -30.49 -5.86 0.22
CA MET A 141 -30.04 -7.24 0.46
C MET A 141 -28.84 -7.62 -0.43
N LYS A 142 -28.84 -7.24 -1.71
CA LYS A 142 -27.70 -7.46 -2.62
C LYS A 142 -26.44 -6.73 -2.16
N GLU A 143 -26.58 -5.52 -1.62
CA GLU A 143 -25.45 -4.78 -1.07
C GLU A 143 -24.92 -5.43 0.21
N LYS A 144 -25.79 -5.91 1.11
CA LYS A 144 -25.36 -6.67 2.29
C LYS A 144 -24.61 -7.95 1.89
N ASP A 145 -25.11 -8.70 0.91
CA ASP A 145 -24.43 -9.89 0.35
C ASP A 145 -23.00 -9.57 -0.13
N ARG A 146 -22.85 -8.49 -0.90
CA ARG A 146 -21.55 -8.05 -1.42
C ARG A 146 -20.58 -7.66 -0.32
N ILE A 147 -21.05 -6.94 0.70
CA ILE A 147 -20.24 -6.55 1.85
C ILE A 147 -19.75 -7.81 2.60
N LEU A 148 -20.67 -8.72 2.94
CA LEU A 148 -20.34 -9.94 3.66
C LEU A 148 -19.35 -10.83 2.88
N LYS A 149 -19.54 -11.03 1.56
CA LYS A 149 -18.60 -11.78 0.72
C LYS A 149 -17.21 -11.15 0.64
N ARG A 150 -17.13 -9.82 0.57
CA ARG A 150 -15.83 -9.11 0.58
C ARG A 150 -15.11 -9.32 1.91
N GLU A 151 -15.83 -9.22 3.02
CA GLU A 151 -15.27 -9.44 4.35
C GLU A 151 -14.86 -10.90 4.57
N GLN A 152 -15.66 -11.86 4.11
CA GLN A 152 -15.32 -13.28 4.11
C GLN A 152 -13.97 -13.54 3.42
N VAL A 153 -13.83 -13.09 2.15
CA VAL A 153 -12.59 -13.27 1.38
C VAL A 153 -11.40 -12.57 2.05
N ARG A 154 -11.61 -11.40 2.66
CA ARG A 154 -10.57 -10.68 3.41
C ARG A 154 -10.07 -11.51 4.58
N ILE A 155 -10.98 -12.04 5.41
CA ILE A 155 -10.63 -12.81 6.61
C ILE A 155 -10.00 -14.15 6.22
N GLU A 156 -10.55 -14.87 5.24
CA GLU A 156 -9.99 -16.12 4.71
C GLU A 156 -8.54 -15.93 4.26
N LYS A 157 -8.25 -14.84 3.55
CA LYS A 157 -6.89 -14.52 3.11
C LYS A 157 -5.94 -14.31 4.29
N ILE A 158 -6.38 -13.59 5.32
CA ILE A 158 -5.55 -13.36 6.53
C ILE A 158 -5.31 -14.68 7.27
N LEU A 159 -6.34 -15.50 7.47
CA LEU A 159 -6.23 -16.80 8.15
C LEU A 159 -5.34 -17.79 7.38
N ALA A 160 -5.46 -17.82 6.05
CA ALA A 160 -4.59 -18.62 5.19
C ALA A 160 -3.13 -18.21 5.34
N GLU A 161 -2.86 -16.90 5.28
CA GLU A 161 -1.51 -16.36 5.45
C GLU A 161 -0.93 -16.63 6.84
N MET A 162 -1.71 -16.47 7.91
CA MET A 162 -1.29 -16.85 9.27
C MET A 162 -0.93 -18.35 9.35
N SER A 163 -1.72 -19.20 8.70
CA SER A 163 -1.51 -20.65 8.69
C SER A 163 -0.30 -21.08 7.84
N GLU A 164 0.01 -20.34 6.77
CA GLU A 164 1.24 -20.52 5.98
C GLU A 164 2.48 -20.16 6.82
N LEU A 165 2.46 -19.00 7.48
CA LEU A 165 3.57 -18.54 8.33
C LEU A 165 3.80 -19.47 9.54
N GLU A 166 2.75 -20.09 10.10
CA GLU A 166 2.89 -21.10 11.16
C GLU A 166 3.61 -22.37 10.68
N LYS A 167 3.53 -22.70 9.39
CA LYS A 167 4.20 -23.86 8.79
C LYS A 167 5.61 -23.55 8.32
N GLU A 168 5.93 -22.27 8.10
CA GLU A 168 7.28 -21.86 7.71
C GLU A 168 8.26 -22.16 8.84
N THR A 169 9.23 -23.02 8.52
CA THR A 169 10.33 -23.35 9.42
C THR A 169 11.59 -22.62 8.97
N VAL A 170 12.36 -22.17 9.95
CA VAL A 170 13.66 -21.55 9.73
C VAL A 170 14.75 -22.32 10.46
N ASP A 171 15.91 -22.45 9.83
CA ASP A 171 17.09 -23.02 10.48
C ASP A 171 17.76 -21.97 11.37
N LEU A 172 17.41 -22.00 12.66
CA LEU A 172 17.99 -21.11 13.67
C LEU A 172 19.51 -21.23 13.77
N GLY A 173 20.09 -22.39 13.48
CA GLY A 173 21.55 -22.59 13.50
C GLY A 173 22.24 -21.78 12.41
N LYS A 174 21.66 -21.74 11.21
CA LYS A 174 22.15 -20.93 10.09
C LYS A 174 22.01 -19.42 10.34
N ILE A 175 20.89 -19.00 10.94
CA ILE A 175 20.66 -17.61 11.33
C ILE A 175 21.72 -17.15 12.32
N LEU A 176 21.94 -17.91 13.40
CA LEU A 176 22.96 -17.62 14.40
C LEU A 176 24.37 -17.59 13.79
N SER A 177 24.64 -18.49 12.85
CA SER A 177 25.93 -18.52 12.13
C SER A 177 26.16 -17.26 11.30
N TYR A 178 25.14 -16.75 10.61
CA TYR A 178 25.22 -15.49 9.88
C TYR A 178 25.38 -14.27 10.82
N GLU A 179 24.63 -14.24 11.92
CA GLU A 179 24.76 -13.18 12.92
C GLU A 179 26.17 -13.16 13.55
N ASN A 180 26.75 -14.34 13.81
CA ASN A 180 28.11 -14.46 14.30
C ASN A 180 29.13 -13.96 13.27
N LEU A 181 28.93 -14.25 11.98
CA LEU A 181 29.76 -13.71 10.90
C LEU A 181 29.72 -12.17 10.91
N LEU A 182 28.52 -11.57 10.93
CA LEU A 182 28.37 -10.11 10.98
C LEU A 182 29.04 -9.49 12.22
N LYS A 183 28.86 -10.10 13.39
CA LYS A 183 29.51 -9.63 14.63
C LYS A 183 31.03 -9.70 14.55
N ASN A 184 31.58 -10.75 13.94
CA ASN A 184 33.03 -10.89 13.81
C ASN A 184 33.60 -9.88 12.80
N LEU A 185 32.88 -9.60 11.70
CA LEU A 185 33.26 -8.52 10.77
C LEU A 185 33.24 -7.15 11.47
N GLU A 186 32.23 -6.86 12.28
CA GLU A 186 32.16 -5.62 13.07
C GLU A 186 33.32 -5.49 14.06
N LYS A 187 33.74 -6.60 14.71
CA LYS A 187 34.91 -6.61 15.59
C LYS A 187 36.20 -6.31 14.82
N LEU A 188 36.39 -6.90 13.64
CA LEU A 188 37.56 -6.59 12.80
C LEU A 188 37.56 -5.12 12.37
N GLU A 189 36.40 -4.54 12.07
CA GLU A 189 36.33 -3.12 11.69
C GLU A 189 36.74 -2.21 12.86
N LYS A 190 36.38 -2.55 14.10
CA LYS A 190 36.86 -1.82 15.29
C LYS A 190 38.37 -1.96 15.48
N LEU A 191 38.92 -3.14 15.20
CA LEU A 191 40.37 -3.36 15.23
C LEU A 191 41.09 -2.58 14.12
N ARG A 192 40.49 -2.48 12.94
CA ARG A 192 40.96 -1.61 11.85
C ARG A 192 41.05 -0.16 12.29
N GLU A 193 39.96 0.37 12.86
CA GLU A 193 39.92 1.75 13.36
C GLU A 193 41.00 2.00 14.41
N THR A 194 41.15 1.06 15.36
CA THR A 194 42.18 1.13 16.40
C THR A 194 43.60 1.11 15.81
N TYR A 195 43.85 0.24 14.82
CA TYR A 195 45.13 0.16 14.14
C TYR A 195 45.46 1.45 13.37
N ILE A 196 44.50 2.00 12.63
CA ILE A 196 44.69 3.28 11.92
C ILE A 196 44.98 4.41 12.92
N HIS A 197 44.24 4.48 14.03
CA HIS A 197 44.54 5.47 15.08
C HIS A 197 45.95 5.31 15.67
N SER A 198 46.46 4.07 15.82
CA SER A 198 47.85 3.82 16.23
C SER A 198 48.84 4.42 15.23
N LEU A 199 48.69 4.08 13.95
CA LEU A 199 49.54 4.59 12.87
C LEU A 199 49.56 6.13 12.79
N LEU A 200 48.41 6.76 13.04
CA LEU A 200 48.29 8.22 13.04
C LEU A 200 48.93 8.90 14.26
N SER A 201 49.08 8.15 15.36
CA SER A 201 49.62 8.64 16.62
C SER A 201 51.13 8.43 16.73
N GLU A 202 51.68 7.50 15.93
CA GLU A 202 53.10 7.18 15.89
C GLU A 202 53.96 8.33 15.32
N PRO A 203 55.22 8.45 15.79
CA PRO A 203 56.22 9.30 15.14
C PRO A 203 56.37 8.96 13.66
N VAL A 204 56.57 9.97 12.80
CA VAL A 204 56.66 9.78 11.35
C VAL A 204 57.79 8.82 10.96
N VAL A 205 58.89 8.79 11.71
CA VAL A 205 59.98 7.82 11.46
C VAL A 205 59.51 6.38 11.69
N GLU A 206 58.84 6.12 12.81
CA GLU A 206 58.30 4.79 13.15
C GLU A 206 57.22 4.38 12.15
N LEU A 207 56.34 5.31 11.77
CA LEU A 207 55.33 5.08 10.74
C LEU A 207 55.95 4.66 9.39
N LEU A 208 57.05 5.32 8.96
CA LEU A 208 57.75 4.94 7.74
C LEU A 208 58.47 3.59 7.85
N GLU A 209 58.87 3.19 9.06
CA GLU A 209 59.37 1.83 9.33
C GLU A 209 58.26 0.81 9.21
N ASP A 210 57.08 1.07 9.77
CA ASP A 210 55.93 0.17 9.73
C ASP A 210 55.33 0.04 8.32
N ILE A 211 55.27 1.14 7.56
CA ILE A 211 54.88 1.11 6.13
C ILE A 211 55.78 0.15 5.34
N GLU A 212 57.09 0.21 5.57
CA GLU A 212 58.06 -0.65 4.88
C GLU A 212 57.99 -2.10 5.38
N LYS A 213 58.01 -2.28 6.70
CA LYS A 213 58.04 -3.58 7.37
C LYS A 213 56.81 -4.43 7.04
N TYR A 214 55.64 -3.81 6.99
CA TYR A 214 54.38 -4.50 6.72
C TYR A 214 53.89 -4.33 5.27
N SER A 215 54.71 -3.75 4.41
CA SER A 215 54.39 -3.54 2.98
C SER A 215 53.04 -2.85 2.78
N LEU A 216 52.71 -1.85 3.62
CA LEU A 216 51.38 -1.22 3.65
C LEU A 216 50.98 -0.58 2.31
N LYS A 217 51.97 -0.26 1.47
CA LYS A 217 51.76 0.23 0.10
C LYS A 217 50.93 -0.71 -0.77
N ASP A 218 50.95 -2.02 -0.50
CA ASP A 218 50.13 -3.00 -1.21
C ASP A 218 48.62 -2.80 -0.95
N TYR A 219 48.27 -2.13 0.15
CA TYR A 219 46.90 -1.84 0.56
C TYR A 219 46.49 -0.37 0.34
N CYS A 220 47.46 0.53 0.15
CA CYS A 220 47.23 1.92 -0.24
C CYS A 220 48.36 2.42 -1.15
N GLN A 221 48.05 2.58 -2.43
CA GLN A 221 49.02 3.02 -3.45
C GLN A 221 49.59 4.43 -3.20
N ALA A 222 48.90 5.24 -2.40
CA ALA A 222 49.34 6.59 -2.04
C ALA A 222 50.48 6.60 -1.01
N LEU A 223 50.81 5.45 -0.39
CA LEU A 223 51.94 5.32 0.53
C LEU A 223 53.29 5.30 -0.20
N PRO A 224 54.37 5.80 0.43
CA PRO A 224 55.64 6.04 -0.24
C PRO A 224 56.31 4.74 -0.69
N GLY A 225 57.02 4.79 -1.81
CA GLY A 225 57.88 3.69 -2.27
C GLY A 225 59.19 3.58 -1.48
N LYS A 226 59.96 2.51 -1.72
CA LYS A 226 61.25 2.29 -1.02
C LYS A 226 62.23 3.45 -1.15
N GLU A 227 62.37 4.03 -2.34
CA GLU A 227 63.28 5.15 -2.61
C GLU A 227 62.82 6.43 -1.88
N GLU A 228 61.53 6.77 -1.97
CA GLU A 228 60.93 7.92 -1.27
C GLU A 228 61.04 7.77 0.26
N MET A 229 60.83 6.56 0.79
CA MET A 229 61.00 6.27 2.21
C MET A 229 62.45 6.45 2.66
N ALA A 230 63.43 6.02 1.87
CA ALA A 230 64.84 6.17 2.22
C ALA A 230 65.25 7.64 2.33
N GLU A 231 64.85 8.47 1.37
CA GLU A 231 65.13 9.93 1.41
C GLU A 231 64.44 10.62 2.59
N LEU A 232 63.19 10.25 2.89
CA LEU A 232 62.46 10.79 4.04
C LEU A 232 63.08 10.35 5.38
N LYS A 233 63.44 9.07 5.52
CA LYS A 233 64.08 8.53 6.73
C LYS A 233 65.45 9.17 6.98
N GLU A 234 66.26 9.37 5.93
CA GLU A 234 67.54 10.08 6.03
C GLU A 234 67.32 11.51 6.54
N PHE A 235 66.36 12.24 5.94
CA PHE A 235 66.04 13.60 6.36
C PHE A 235 65.57 13.68 7.82
N PHE A 236 64.69 12.78 8.25
CA PHE A 236 64.20 12.77 9.63
C PHE A 236 65.25 12.30 10.66
N SER A 237 66.24 11.52 10.22
CA SER A 237 67.40 11.15 11.05
C SER A 237 68.33 12.34 11.28
N GLU A 238 68.55 13.16 10.25
CA GLU A 238 69.33 14.41 10.35
C GLU A 238 68.60 15.50 11.16
N TYR A 239 67.26 15.52 11.10
CA TYR A 239 66.42 16.48 11.83
C TYR A 239 65.39 15.79 12.75
N PRO A 240 65.82 15.26 13.91
CA PRO A 240 64.96 14.45 14.80
C PRO A 240 63.74 15.17 15.35
N ALA A 241 63.73 16.51 15.37
CA ALA A 241 62.59 17.30 15.80
C ALA A 241 61.34 17.01 14.96
N PHE A 242 61.50 16.80 13.65
CA PHE A 242 60.39 16.44 12.76
C PHE A 242 60.10 14.94 12.78
N GLY A 243 61.13 14.11 12.92
CA GLY A 243 60.96 12.65 12.96
C GLY A 243 60.17 12.14 14.16
N LYS A 244 60.21 12.87 15.29
CA LYS A 244 59.43 12.60 16.51
C LYS A 244 57.99 13.09 16.47
N CYS A 245 57.64 13.93 15.50
CA CYS A 245 56.27 14.38 15.31
C CYS A 245 55.44 13.25 14.72
N ASN A 246 54.18 13.15 15.13
CA ASN A 246 53.22 12.39 14.34
C ASN A 246 52.81 13.17 13.09
N VAL A 247 52.07 12.54 12.18
CA VAL A 247 51.71 13.15 10.89
C VAL A 247 50.89 14.43 11.05
N ASN A 248 49.99 14.49 12.04
CA ASN A 248 49.21 15.69 12.34
C ASN A 248 50.12 16.87 12.73
N GLN A 249 51.04 16.62 13.65
CA GLN A 249 52.03 17.62 14.09
C GLN A 249 52.98 18.02 12.96
N LEU A 250 53.39 17.08 12.12
CA LEU A 250 54.26 17.34 10.98
C LEU A 250 53.60 18.31 9.98
N CYS A 251 52.30 18.14 9.73
CA CYS A 251 51.53 19.00 8.83
C CYS A 251 51.45 20.46 9.30
N GLU A 252 51.49 20.73 10.61
CA GLU A 252 51.48 22.10 11.14
C GLU A 252 52.70 22.93 10.64
N PHE A 253 53.83 22.27 10.36
CA PHE A 253 55.03 22.93 9.83
C PHE A 253 54.89 23.36 8.37
N PHE A 254 53.88 22.89 7.63
CA PHE A 254 53.67 23.29 6.23
C PHE A 254 53.29 24.77 6.09
N GLU A 255 52.71 25.35 7.14
CA GLU A 255 52.29 26.76 7.17
C GLU A 255 53.37 27.70 7.73
N TYR A 256 54.52 27.17 8.15
CA TYR A 256 55.58 27.97 8.73
C TYR A 256 56.24 28.84 7.67
N SER A 257 56.42 30.13 7.99
CA SER A 257 57.23 31.01 7.16
C SER A 257 58.68 30.54 7.14
N GLU A 258 59.42 30.85 6.07
CA GLU A 258 60.82 30.44 5.92
C GLU A 258 61.68 30.87 7.11
N LYS A 259 61.40 32.05 7.66
CA LYS A 259 62.04 32.58 8.87
C LYS A 259 61.73 31.76 10.12
N LYS A 260 60.50 31.23 10.27
CA LYS A 260 60.15 30.35 11.40
C LYS A 260 60.77 28.97 11.23
N LEU A 261 60.74 28.44 10.01
CA LEU A 261 61.30 27.13 9.69
C LEU A 261 62.82 27.10 9.84
N SER A 262 63.54 28.18 9.47
CA SER A 262 65.01 28.24 9.57
C SER A 262 65.55 28.18 11.01
N HIS A 263 64.72 28.49 12.02
CA HIS A 263 65.07 28.31 13.43
C HIS A 263 65.07 26.83 13.87
N ILE A 264 64.39 25.95 13.13
CA ILE A 264 64.21 24.53 13.45
C ILE A 264 64.99 23.65 12.44
N CYS A 265 65.07 24.07 11.18
CA CYS A 265 65.77 23.42 10.09
C CYS A 265 66.58 24.44 9.28
N PRO A 266 67.92 24.49 9.42
CA PRO A 266 68.77 25.37 8.62
C PRO A 266 68.64 25.14 7.11
N GLU A 267 68.38 23.90 6.68
CA GLU A 267 68.14 23.54 5.27
C GLU A 267 66.65 23.62 4.88
N THR A 268 66.06 24.81 4.97
CA THR A 268 64.65 25.07 4.63
C THR A 268 64.25 24.60 3.22
N SER A 269 65.18 24.69 2.26
CA SER A 269 64.98 24.24 0.87
C SER A 269 64.81 22.72 0.77
N ARG A 270 65.60 21.95 1.53
CA ARG A 270 65.52 20.48 1.56
C ARG A 270 64.23 20.02 2.25
N PHE A 271 63.84 20.67 3.34
CA PHE A 271 62.54 20.45 3.98
C PHE A 271 61.38 20.68 3.01
N ARG A 272 61.38 21.80 2.27
CA ARG A 272 60.30 22.10 1.31
C ARG A 272 60.23 21.07 0.20
N ARG A 273 61.38 20.63 -0.33
CA ARG A 273 61.41 19.63 -1.40
C ARG A 273 60.93 18.25 -0.91
N LEU A 274 61.43 17.78 0.23
CA LEU A 274 61.19 16.42 0.70
C LEU A 274 59.92 16.28 1.52
N VAL A 275 59.63 17.19 2.45
CA VAL A 275 58.47 17.09 3.34
C VAL A 275 57.25 17.76 2.72
N VAL A 276 57.35 19.04 2.33
CA VAL A 276 56.22 19.76 1.72
C VAL A 276 55.92 19.24 0.31
N GLY A 277 56.94 18.82 -0.45
CA GLY A 277 56.76 18.17 -1.75
C GLY A 277 55.96 16.88 -1.67
N ASN A 278 55.99 16.20 -0.51
CA ASN A 278 55.20 15.01 -0.21
C ASN A 278 53.94 15.31 0.63
N LYS A 279 53.43 16.55 0.60
CA LYS A 279 52.23 16.95 1.36
C LYS A 279 51.03 16.02 1.13
N ASN A 280 50.77 15.63 -0.12
CA ASN A 280 49.65 14.75 -0.47
C ASN A 280 49.73 13.39 0.23
N LEU A 281 50.95 12.86 0.44
CA LEU A 281 51.15 11.62 1.17
C LEU A 281 50.65 11.75 2.61
N PHE A 282 51.11 12.79 3.31
CA PHE A 282 50.76 13.01 4.72
C PHE A 282 49.27 13.31 4.89
N GLU A 283 48.67 14.10 4.01
CA GLU A 283 47.21 14.33 4.00
C GLU A 283 46.42 13.04 3.73
N THR A 284 46.95 12.15 2.87
CA THR A 284 46.33 10.84 2.63
C THR A 284 46.42 9.95 3.87
N ILE A 285 47.57 9.94 4.55
CA ILE A 285 47.72 9.22 5.80
C ILE A 285 46.68 9.70 6.83
N LEU A 286 46.54 11.02 7.03
CA LEU A 286 45.55 11.60 7.95
C LEU A 286 44.09 11.27 7.61
N SER A 287 43.81 10.84 6.37
CA SER A 287 42.46 10.50 5.92
C SER A 287 42.22 9.00 5.77
N LEU A 288 43.17 8.13 6.14
CA LEU A 288 43.06 6.68 5.97
C LEU A 288 41.77 6.08 6.53
N GLU A 289 41.28 6.57 7.67
CA GLU A 289 40.01 6.15 8.29
C GLU A 289 38.81 6.27 7.34
N LYS A 290 38.84 7.24 6.42
CA LYS A 290 37.77 7.51 5.45
C LYS A 290 37.97 6.79 4.11
N THR A 291 39.06 6.04 3.97
CA THR A 291 39.41 5.33 2.73
C THR A 291 39.12 3.83 2.85
N THR A 292 39.33 3.09 1.76
CA THR A 292 39.26 1.62 1.74
C THR A 292 40.56 0.95 2.22
N PHE A 293 41.50 1.71 2.81
CA PHE A 293 42.72 1.15 3.37
C PHE A 293 42.39 0.08 4.40
N LEU A 294 42.86 -1.14 4.14
CA LEU A 294 42.56 -2.34 4.93
C LEU A 294 41.06 -2.51 5.21
N ALA A 295 40.17 -2.16 4.28
CA ALA A 295 38.73 -2.36 4.53
C ALA A 295 38.43 -3.84 4.81
N VAL A 296 37.63 -4.13 5.85
CA VAL A 296 37.30 -5.51 6.22
C VAL A 296 36.39 -6.10 5.15
N ASP A 297 36.92 -7.11 4.46
CA ASP A 297 36.23 -7.85 3.42
C ASP A 297 36.52 -9.33 3.60
N ASP A 298 35.49 -10.12 3.93
CA ASP A 298 35.58 -11.58 4.08
C ASP A 298 36.01 -12.27 2.78
N GLU A 299 35.92 -11.59 1.64
CA GLU A 299 36.39 -12.13 0.37
C GLU A 299 37.88 -11.90 0.08
N ASN A 300 38.48 -10.91 0.73
CA ASN A 300 39.85 -10.48 0.50
C ASN A 300 40.83 -11.17 1.46
N GLU A 301 41.30 -12.36 1.08
CA GLU A 301 42.21 -13.14 1.92
C GLU A 301 43.52 -12.40 2.25
N LYS A 302 44.03 -11.52 1.37
CA LYS A 302 45.25 -10.75 1.67
C LYS A 302 45.05 -9.83 2.87
N VAL A 303 43.90 -9.15 2.92
CA VAL A 303 43.55 -8.28 4.04
C VAL A 303 43.29 -9.11 5.30
N MET A 304 42.65 -10.26 5.17
CA MET A 304 42.42 -11.18 6.30
C MET A 304 43.72 -11.76 6.87
N ASP A 305 44.68 -12.13 6.01
CA ASP A 305 46.02 -12.55 6.41
C ASP A 305 46.75 -11.42 7.16
N PHE A 306 46.68 -10.19 6.64
CA PHE A 306 47.22 -9.02 7.33
C PHE A 306 46.64 -8.87 8.74
N TYR A 307 45.31 -8.94 8.89
CA TYR A 307 44.68 -8.88 10.21
C TYR A 307 45.19 -9.98 11.14
N ALA A 308 45.18 -11.23 10.68
CA ALA A 308 45.54 -12.38 11.50
C ALA A 308 47.00 -12.36 11.95
N GLU A 309 47.91 -11.87 11.11
CA GLU A 309 49.35 -11.80 11.40
C GLU A 309 49.74 -10.56 12.20
N MET A 310 49.12 -9.42 11.90
CA MET A 310 49.63 -8.12 12.34
C MET A 310 48.85 -7.45 13.45
N ILE A 311 47.59 -7.82 13.65
CA ILE A 311 46.72 -7.17 14.61
C ILE A 311 46.44 -8.10 15.79
N GLU A 312 46.87 -7.67 16.98
CA GLU A 312 46.68 -8.44 18.21
C GLU A 312 45.18 -8.73 18.45
N GLY A 313 44.87 -9.99 18.74
CA GLY A 313 43.50 -10.45 18.97
C GLY A 313 42.65 -10.68 17.70
N ALA A 314 43.16 -10.38 16.50
CA ALA A 314 42.42 -10.59 15.27
C ALA A 314 42.47 -12.04 14.75
N GLN A 315 43.54 -12.79 15.05
CA GLN A 315 43.75 -14.15 14.52
C GLN A 315 42.56 -15.10 14.74
N GLU A 316 42.02 -15.14 15.96
CA GLU A 316 40.87 -16.00 16.29
C GLU A 316 39.60 -15.54 15.54
N ILE A 317 39.41 -14.23 15.38
CA ILE A 317 38.26 -13.65 14.67
C ILE A 317 38.32 -14.01 13.18
N VAL A 318 39.51 -13.88 12.55
CA VAL A 318 39.72 -14.25 11.14
C VAL A 318 39.45 -15.73 10.91
N GLU A 319 39.95 -16.61 11.80
CA GLU A 319 39.71 -18.04 11.67
C GLU A 319 38.21 -18.40 11.77
N GLN A 320 37.49 -17.76 12.69
CA GLN A 320 36.03 -17.93 12.78
C GLN A 320 35.31 -17.43 11.52
N ILE A 321 35.72 -16.28 10.96
CA ILE A 321 35.15 -15.76 9.69
C ILE A 321 35.40 -16.75 8.55
N ARG A 322 36.61 -17.29 8.42
CA ARG A 322 36.95 -18.28 7.38
C ARG A 322 36.10 -19.55 7.47
N GLN A 323 35.84 -20.02 8.69
CA GLN A 323 34.97 -21.18 8.91
C GLN A 323 33.53 -20.88 8.49
N LEU A 324 33.00 -19.73 8.89
CA LEU A 324 31.64 -19.31 8.56
C LEU A 324 31.47 -18.96 7.07
N ARG A 325 32.53 -18.50 6.40
CA ARG A 325 32.54 -18.12 4.98
C ARG A 325 32.12 -19.27 4.05
N LYS A 326 32.46 -20.52 4.40
CA LYS A 326 32.22 -21.71 3.56
C LYS A 326 30.75 -21.89 3.17
N GLU A 327 29.83 -21.50 4.05
CA GLU A 327 28.38 -21.64 3.84
C GLU A 327 27.63 -20.29 3.89
N LYS A 328 28.36 -19.17 3.74
CA LYS A 328 27.82 -17.81 3.96
C LYS A 328 26.55 -17.50 3.16
N TYR A 329 26.46 -17.98 1.92
CA TYR A 329 25.29 -17.75 1.08
C TYR A 329 24.06 -18.46 1.63
N SER A 330 24.21 -19.73 2.06
CA SER A 330 23.09 -20.46 2.68
C SER A 330 22.67 -19.83 4.00
N TYR A 331 23.62 -19.37 4.81
CA TYR A 331 23.32 -18.67 6.06
C TYR A 331 22.58 -17.35 5.83
N ARG A 332 23.02 -16.57 4.84
CA ARG A 332 22.39 -15.30 4.46
C ARG A 332 20.96 -15.50 3.93
N GLU A 333 20.75 -16.49 3.06
CA GLU A 333 19.42 -16.80 2.54
C GLU A 333 18.43 -17.13 3.66
N GLU A 334 18.85 -17.94 4.63
CA GLU A 334 18.02 -18.31 5.77
C GLU A 334 17.76 -17.10 6.70
N TYR A 335 18.77 -16.25 6.91
CA TYR A 335 18.64 -15.01 7.68
C TYR A 335 17.63 -14.05 7.04
N GLU A 336 17.71 -13.83 5.73
CA GLU A 336 16.78 -12.96 5.00
C GLU A 336 15.36 -13.54 4.96
N LYS A 337 15.23 -14.87 4.82
CA LYS A 337 13.95 -15.57 4.94
C LYS A 337 13.33 -15.33 6.32
N ASN A 338 14.10 -15.53 7.40
CA ASN A 338 13.62 -15.28 8.76
C ASN A 338 13.19 -13.82 8.97
N LYS A 339 13.97 -12.86 8.47
CA LYS A 339 13.62 -11.43 8.57
C LYS A 339 12.29 -11.12 7.87
N LYS A 340 12.00 -11.74 6.73
CA LYS A 340 10.71 -11.60 6.03
C LYS A 340 9.56 -12.22 6.84
N ILE A 341 9.77 -13.42 7.38
CA ILE A 341 8.79 -14.12 8.23
C ILE A 341 8.45 -13.29 9.46
N GLU A 342 9.45 -12.83 10.20
CA GLU A 342 9.26 -12.05 11.42
C GLU A 342 8.55 -10.72 11.15
N LYS A 343 8.94 -10.02 10.07
CA LYS A 343 8.21 -8.82 9.64
C LYS A 343 6.74 -9.12 9.35
N ARG A 344 6.44 -10.24 8.68
CA ARG A 344 5.05 -10.59 8.34
C ARG A 344 4.25 -11.02 9.57
N LYS A 345 4.87 -11.74 10.51
CA LYS A 345 4.28 -12.05 11.83
C LYS A 345 3.97 -10.78 12.62
N GLU A 346 4.86 -9.80 12.60
CA GLU A 346 4.64 -8.49 13.24
C GLU A 346 3.44 -7.75 12.61
N GLU A 347 3.35 -7.70 11.28
CA GLU A 347 2.22 -7.10 10.57
C GLU A 347 0.87 -7.76 10.91
N LEU A 348 0.88 -9.07 11.19
CA LEU A 348 -0.30 -9.86 11.55
C LEU A 348 -0.57 -9.94 13.05
N SER A 349 0.38 -9.51 13.90
CA SER A 349 0.27 -9.57 15.36
C SER A 349 -0.93 -8.80 15.94
N LYS A 350 -1.43 -7.82 15.20
CA LYS A 350 -2.64 -7.04 15.52
C LYS A 350 -3.94 -7.84 15.39
N TYR A 351 -3.90 -9.02 14.77
CA TYR A 351 -5.05 -9.89 14.61
C TYR A 351 -4.97 -11.10 15.54
N SER A 352 -6.10 -11.42 16.17
CA SER A 352 -6.26 -12.69 16.88
C SER A 352 -6.86 -13.73 15.94
N LYS A 353 -6.14 -14.84 15.72
CA LYS A 353 -6.63 -15.95 14.88
C LYS A 353 -8.00 -16.46 15.35
N LYS A 354 -8.20 -16.58 16.66
CA LYS A 354 -9.48 -17.02 17.26
C LYS A 354 -10.62 -16.03 17.01
N GLU A 355 -10.33 -14.74 17.07
CA GLU A 355 -11.33 -13.69 16.80
C GLU A 355 -11.69 -13.67 15.32
N LEU A 356 -10.71 -13.78 14.42
CA LEU A 356 -10.94 -13.89 12.97
C LEU A 356 -11.75 -15.15 12.60
N GLU A 357 -11.47 -16.29 13.23
CA GLU A 357 -12.25 -17.52 13.04
C GLU A 357 -13.69 -17.38 13.57
N ALA A 358 -13.90 -16.63 14.66
CA ALA A 358 -15.23 -16.33 15.16
C ALA A 358 -15.97 -15.38 14.20
N GLU A 359 -15.31 -14.32 13.73
CA GLU A 359 -15.86 -13.36 12.77
C GLU A 359 -16.20 -14.03 11.43
N LEU A 360 -15.36 -14.96 10.95
CA LEU A 360 -15.65 -15.74 9.75
C LEU A 360 -16.91 -16.59 9.91
N ARG A 361 -17.05 -17.30 11.04
CA ARG A 361 -18.26 -18.09 11.34
C ARG A 361 -19.51 -17.22 11.44
N ASP A 362 -19.38 -16.03 12.04
CA ASP A 362 -20.47 -15.07 12.10
C ASP A 362 -20.88 -14.60 10.69
N ILE A 363 -19.91 -14.27 9.82
CA ILE A 363 -20.17 -13.88 8.43
C ILE A 363 -20.82 -15.02 7.63
N GLU A 364 -20.32 -16.24 7.77
CA GLU A 364 -20.91 -17.44 7.15
C GLU A 364 -22.37 -17.61 7.59
N HIS A 365 -22.64 -17.48 8.89
CA HIS A 365 -24.00 -17.52 9.42
C HIS A 365 -24.89 -16.39 8.86
N LEU A 366 -24.39 -15.17 8.77
CA LEU A 366 -25.14 -14.05 8.18
C LEU A 366 -25.43 -14.25 6.69
N LEU A 367 -24.50 -14.84 5.93
CA LEU A 367 -24.71 -15.20 4.52
C LEU A 367 -25.76 -16.31 4.37
N GLU A 368 -25.69 -17.35 5.21
CA GLU A 368 -26.73 -18.40 5.25
C GLU A 368 -28.11 -17.82 5.58
N LEU A 369 -28.18 -16.89 6.55
CA LEU A 369 -29.41 -16.19 6.85
C LEU A 369 -29.90 -15.41 5.62
N LEU A 370 -29.03 -14.72 4.89
CA LEU A 370 -29.40 -13.94 3.72
C LEU A 370 -29.88 -14.81 2.54
N HIS A 371 -29.29 -16.00 2.34
CA HIS A 371 -29.62 -16.90 1.23
C HIS A 371 -30.70 -17.93 1.55
N SER A 372 -31.04 -18.13 2.82
CA SER A 372 -32.07 -19.10 3.20
C SER A 372 -33.46 -18.68 2.69
N ASN A 373 -34.28 -19.67 2.31
CA ASN A 373 -35.66 -19.44 1.86
C ASN A 373 -36.64 -19.17 3.01
N HIS A 374 -36.18 -19.14 4.27
CA HIS A 374 -37.01 -18.92 5.45
C HIS A 374 -36.82 -17.50 6.00
N PRO A 375 -37.90 -16.76 6.28
CA PRO A 375 -37.83 -15.38 6.78
C PRO A 375 -37.32 -15.27 8.23
#